data_AF-A0A2P4Z0R0-F1
#
_entry.id   AF-A0A2P4Z0R0-F1
#
_cell.length_a   1.000
_cell.length_b   1.000
_cell.length_c   1.000
_cell.angle_alpha   90.00
_cell.angle_beta   90.00
_cell.angle_gamma   90.00
#
_symmetry.space_group_name_H-M   'P 1'
#
loop_
_entity.id
_entity.type
_entity.pdbx_description
1 polymer ?
#
loop_
_entity_poly.entity_id
_entity_poly.type
_entity_poly.pdbx_seq_one_letter_code
_entity_poly.pdbx_strand_id
1 'polypeptide(L)'
;MDFEDIPFEEIIRKEKIAKSLEIRKNTESEKKNVNGSYKSCKESEKNDEVDQKLKKYGRITSKNSPMEVSSRRPTLPEKLENERNYIRNKHQGLKKGNDPRFNDSCGKLNTDLFHKSYNFLDEMRQKEFNQIKNTLDLYKIMTKSKELGTWNKVKKSSKFKNSDVNHLTQDQIDDLKLKYQKLVSEKDHRKNLYLRQQAISQHRKQEQAKIESGKKPFFLKQKDINMSIQHDKYKNLNKKQISMLEQKINRKNVSKFKPPASHRKI
;
A
#
# COMPACT_ATOMS: atom_id res chain seq x y z
N MET A 1 6.01 -28.99 48.62
CA MET A 1 5.16 -28.10 47.81
C MET A 1 4.62 -28.97 46.71
N ASP A 2 3.43 -29.49 46.94
CA ASP A 2 2.82 -30.53 46.13
C ASP A 2 2.41 -29.93 44.78
N PHE A 3 2.73 -30.63 43.70
CA PHE A 3 2.64 -30.13 42.32
C PHE A 3 1.23 -30.22 41.71
N GLU A 4 0.22 -30.59 42.50
CA GLU A 4 -1.09 -31.01 41.95
C GLU A 4 -2.17 -29.91 41.89
N ASP A 5 -1.97 -28.73 42.51
CA ASP A 5 -2.99 -27.66 42.54
C ASP A 5 -2.54 -26.34 41.86
N ILE A 6 -1.83 -26.42 40.73
CA ILE A 6 -1.56 -25.22 39.93
C ILE A 6 -2.69 -25.07 38.89
N PRO A 7 -3.50 -23.99 38.94
CA PRO A 7 -4.56 -23.75 37.97
C PRO A 7 -3.96 -23.63 36.55
N PHE A 8 -4.61 -24.26 35.58
CA PHE A 8 -4.14 -24.36 34.19
C PHE A 8 -3.79 -23.00 33.56
N GLU A 9 -4.54 -21.95 33.90
CA GLU A 9 -4.25 -20.56 33.52
C GLU A 9 -2.84 -20.09 33.90
N GLU A 10 -2.34 -20.53 35.05
CA GLU A 10 -1.05 -20.13 35.60
C GLU A 10 0.10 -20.87 34.94
N ILE A 11 -0.13 -22.11 34.51
CA ILE A 11 0.80 -22.88 33.67
C ILE A 11 1.00 -22.18 32.32
N ILE A 12 -0.09 -21.76 31.67
CA ILE A 12 -0.03 -21.02 30.40
C ILE A 12 0.70 -19.68 30.56
N ARG A 13 0.48 -18.98 31.68
CA ARG A 13 1.20 -17.73 31.97
C ARG A 13 2.69 -17.98 32.16
N LYS A 14 3.07 -19.00 32.92
CA LYS A 14 4.47 -19.39 33.13
C LYS A 14 5.15 -19.80 31.81
N GLU A 15 4.47 -20.53 30.94
CA GLU A 15 4.99 -20.86 29.60
C GLU A 15 5.19 -19.63 28.71
N LYS A 16 4.25 -18.68 28.72
CA LYS A 16 4.39 -17.43 27.96
C LYS A 16 5.55 -16.58 28.47
N ILE A 17 5.73 -16.52 29.78
CA ILE A 17 6.85 -15.82 30.42
C ILE A 17 8.18 -16.49 30.02
N ALA A 18 8.27 -17.82 30.12
CA ALA A 18 9.47 -18.58 29.73
C ALA A 18 9.85 -18.36 28.25
N LYS A 19 8.88 -18.47 27.34
CA LYS A 19 9.10 -18.18 25.89
C LYS A 19 9.57 -16.75 25.65
N SER A 20 9.04 -15.77 26.39
CA SER A 20 9.49 -14.38 26.26
C SER A 20 10.91 -14.13 26.77
N LEU A 21 11.35 -14.90 27.77
CA LEU A 21 12.71 -14.83 28.32
C LEU A 21 13.74 -15.50 27.41
N GLU A 22 13.39 -16.61 26.76
CA GLU A 22 14.25 -17.26 25.75
C GLU A 22 14.48 -16.36 24.53
N ILE A 23 13.43 -15.68 24.05
CA ILE A 23 13.55 -14.69 22.97
C ILE A 23 14.49 -13.56 23.36
N ARG A 24 14.44 -13.08 24.61
CA ARG A 24 15.34 -12.03 25.11
C ARG A 24 16.79 -12.48 25.16
N LYS A 25 17.07 -13.69 25.67
CA LYS A 25 18.42 -14.27 25.72
C LYS A 25 19.04 -14.40 24.32
N ASN A 26 18.27 -14.83 23.33
CA ASN A 26 18.74 -14.95 21.93
C ASN A 26 19.03 -13.57 21.30
N THR A 27 18.28 -12.53 21.66
CA THR A 27 18.54 -11.16 21.16
C THR A 27 19.68 -10.43 21.87
N GLU A 28 20.07 -10.86 23.08
CA GLU A 28 21.20 -10.29 23.83
C GLU A 28 22.54 -10.90 23.40
N SER A 29 22.56 -12.17 22.98
CA SER A 29 23.75 -12.79 22.37
C SER A 29 24.13 -12.17 21.02
N GLU A 30 23.18 -11.60 20.28
CA GLU A 30 23.45 -10.92 19.00
C GLU A 30 23.90 -9.46 19.15
N LYS A 31 23.74 -8.84 20.33
CA LYS A 31 23.99 -7.39 20.54
C LYS A 31 25.36 -7.04 21.13
N LYS A 32 26.26 -8.02 21.31
CA LYS A 32 27.64 -7.75 21.79
C LYS A 32 28.64 -7.36 20.70
N ASN A 33 28.23 -7.32 19.43
CA ASN A 33 29.05 -6.77 18.34
C ASN A 33 28.28 -5.64 17.65
N VAL A 34 28.63 -4.40 17.98
CA VAL A 34 28.54 -3.15 17.20
C VAL A 34 28.35 -1.99 18.20
N ASN A 35 29.46 -1.59 18.80
CA ASN A 35 29.60 -0.25 19.36
C ASN A 35 30.19 0.63 18.26
N GLY A 36 29.48 1.69 17.86
CA GLY A 36 30.10 2.71 17.02
C GLY A 36 29.15 3.65 16.28
N SER A 37 28.90 4.80 16.92
CA SER A 37 28.66 6.10 16.27
C SER A 37 27.25 6.44 15.77
N TYR A 38 26.64 7.33 16.55
CA TYR A 38 25.42 8.08 16.30
C TYR A 38 25.79 9.44 15.66
N LYS A 39 25.34 9.71 14.43
CA LYS A 39 24.91 11.05 13.99
C LYS A 39 24.41 11.09 12.54
N SER A 40 23.24 11.72 12.36
CA SER A 40 22.80 12.48 11.18
C SER A 40 22.71 11.76 9.83
N CYS A 41 21.52 11.30 9.42
CA CYS A 41 21.22 11.00 8.02
C CYS A 41 19.73 11.23 7.70
N LYS A 42 19.41 12.38 7.08
CA LYS A 42 18.19 12.57 6.27
C LYS A 42 18.51 13.02 4.83
N GLU A 43 19.78 12.94 4.42
CA GLU A 43 20.25 13.20 3.05
C GLU A 43 20.85 11.97 2.37
N SER A 44 20.86 10.80 3.01
CA SER A 44 21.60 9.62 2.53
C SER A 44 20.88 8.78 1.47
N GLU A 45 19.55 8.82 1.38
CA GLU A 45 18.81 7.88 0.50
C GLU A 45 19.08 8.08 -1.00
N LYS A 46 19.52 9.27 -1.43
CA LYS A 46 19.95 9.52 -2.83
C LYS A 46 21.42 9.20 -3.08
N ASN A 47 22.24 9.18 -2.04
CA ASN A 47 23.66 8.83 -2.16
C ASN A 47 23.86 7.31 -2.16
N ASP A 48 22.98 6.55 -1.51
CA ASP A 48 23.05 5.08 -1.47
C ASP A 48 22.90 4.43 -2.87
N GLU A 49 22.14 5.04 -3.77
CA GLU A 49 21.95 4.56 -5.15
C GLU A 49 23.16 4.89 -6.05
N VAL A 50 23.89 5.96 -5.73
CA VAL A 50 25.15 6.36 -6.37
C VAL A 50 26.29 5.47 -5.85
N ASP A 51 26.34 5.20 -4.54
CA ASP A 51 27.34 4.33 -3.91
C ASP A 51 27.17 2.86 -4.30
N GLN A 52 25.94 2.38 -4.50
CA GLN A 52 25.70 1.04 -5.06
C GLN A 52 26.16 0.94 -6.52
N LYS A 53 26.05 2.01 -7.31
CA LYS A 53 26.61 2.07 -8.66
C LYS A 53 28.14 2.09 -8.64
N LEU A 54 28.77 2.76 -7.68
CA LEU A 54 30.22 2.78 -7.50
C LEU A 54 30.79 1.43 -7.03
N LYS A 55 30.04 0.60 -6.31
CA LYS A 55 30.49 -0.77 -5.99
C LYS A 55 30.61 -1.69 -7.22
N LYS A 56 30.02 -1.31 -8.37
CA LYS A 56 30.03 -2.08 -9.63
C LYS A 56 31.27 -1.79 -10.50
N TYR A 57 32.00 -0.72 -10.22
CA TYR A 57 33.23 -0.32 -10.91
C TYR A 57 34.30 -0.25 -9.82
N GLY A 58 35.27 -1.18 -9.83
CA GLY A 58 36.16 -1.49 -8.70
C GLY A 58 36.63 -0.29 -7.87
N ARG A 59 36.74 -0.49 -6.55
CA ARG A 59 37.20 0.53 -5.61
C ARG A 59 38.54 1.11 -6.07
N ILE A 60 38.64 2.43 -6.17
CA ILE A 60 39.90 3.14 -6.25
C ILE A 60 40.65 2.86 -4.94
N THR A 61 41.77 2.14 -4.99
CA THR A 61 42.53 1.77 -3.78
C THR A 61 43.40 2.91 -3.27
N SER A 62 43.79 3.86 -4.12
CA SER A 62 44.42 5.12 -3.72
C SER A 62 44.19 6.24 -4.75
N LYS A 63 44.35 7.51 -4.34
CA LYS A 63 44.13 8.68 -5.23
C LYS A 63 45.09 8.75 -6.42
N ASN A 64 46.18 7.98 -6.39
CA ASN A 64 47.25 8.02 -7.39
C ASN A 64 47.37 6.68 -8.15
N SER A 65 46.47 5.72 -7.93
CA SER A 65 46.47 4.48 -8.70
C SER A 65 45.75 4.66 -10.04
N PRO A 66 46.31 4.17 -11.16
CA PRO A 66 45.63 4.21 -12.46
C PRO A 66 44.34 3.40 -12.43
N MET A 67 43.29 3.90 -13.09
CA MET A 67 41.97 3.26 -13.12
C MET A 67 41.87 2.30 -14.30
N GLU A 68 41.65 1.01 -14.05
CA GLU A 68 41.41 0.03 -15.10
C GLU A 68 40.00 0.21 -15.71
N VAL A 69 39.95 0.53 -17.00
CA VAL A 69 38.70 0.65 -17.76
C VAL A 69 38.48 -0.63 -18.56
N SER A 70 37.35 -1.31 -18.31
CA SER A 70 37.01 -2.50 -19.10
C SER A 70 36.60 -2.12 -20.53
N SER A 71 37.29 -2.66 -21.52
CA SER A 71 36.96 -2.51 -22.95
C SER A 71 35.62 -3.13 -23.37
N ARG A 72 35.00 -3.95 -22.50
CA ARG A 72 33.74 -4.64 -22.77
C ARG A 72 32.49 -3.78 -22.57
N ARG A 73 32.63 -2.58 -22.01
CA ARG A 73 31.50 -1.65 -21.82
C ARG A 73 31.79 -0.37 -22.59
N PRO A 74 30.86 0.10 -23.44
CA PRO A 74 31.03 1.38 -24.12
C PRO A 74 31.20 2.47 -23.07
N THR A 75 32.30 3.22 -23.14
CA THR A 75 32.50 4.42 -22.35
C THR A 75 31.43 5.44 -22.74
N LEU A 76 30.74 6.00 -21.75
CA LEU A 76 29.75 7.04 -21.99
C LEU A 76 30.48 8.28 -22.55
N PRO A 77 30.02 8.89 -23.66
CA PRO A 77 30.69 10.03 -24.26
C PRO A 77 30.79 11.21 -23.29
N GLU A 78 31.90 11.95 -23.36
CA GLU A 78 32.22 13.19 -22.61
C GLU A 78 31.07 14.22 -22.60
N LYS A 79 30.17 14.17 -23.60
CA LYS A 79 28.95 14.98 -23.69
C LYS A 79 28.05 14.88 -22.44
N LEU A 80 28.12 13.78 -21.67
CA LEU A 80 27.31 13.60 -20.47
C LEU A 80 27.78 14.38 -19.25
N GLU A 81 29.03 14.86 -19.18
CA GLU A 81 29.43 15.75 -18.08
C GLU A 81 28.82 17.14 -18.24
N ASN A 82 28.77 17.64 -19.47
CA ASN A 82 28.07 18.87 -19.82
C ASN A 82 26.54 18.72 -19.65
N GLU A 83 25.95 17.58 -20.00
CA GLU A 83 24.53 17.31 -19.73
C GLU A 83 24.23 17.15 -18.23
N ARG A 84 25.14 16.56 -17.45
CA ARG A 84 25.00 16.48 -15.98
C ARG A 84 25.02 17.86 -15.35
N ASN A 85 25.92 18.75 -15.78
CA ASN A 85 25.97 20.13 -15.31
C ASN A 85 24.78 20.96 -15.82
N TYR A 86 24.32 20.74 -17.05
CA TYR A 86 23.11 21.35 -17.60
C TYR A 86 21.85 20.95 -16.82
N ILE A 87 21.68 19.67 -16.47
CA ILE A 87 20.57 19.19 -15.64
C ILE A 87 20.65 19.79 -14.23
N ARG A 88 21.85 19.87 -13.63
CA ARG A 88 22.07 20.42 -12.29
C ARG A 88 21.76 21.93 -12.22
N ASN A 89 22.10 22.68 -13.27
CA ASN A 89 21.92 24.14 -13.34
C ASN A 89 20.52 24.57 -13.82
N LYS A 90 19.79 23.72 -14.55
CA LYS A 90 18.39 24.00 -14.98
C LYS A 90 17.42 24.17 -13.81
N HIS A 91 17.75 23.63 -12.64
CA HIS A 91 16.92 23.74 -11.43
C HIS A 91 17.11 25.05 -10.65
N GLN A 92 18.13 25.85 -10.96
CA GLN A 92 18.45 27.06 -10.18
C GLN A 92 17.99 28.38 -10.83
N GLY A 93 17.83 28.43 -12.16
CA GLY A 93 17.73 29.71 -12.88
C GLY A 93 16.34 30.20 -13.31
N LEU A 94 15.30 29.35 -13.34
CA LEU A 94 13.97 29.75 -13.78
C LEU A 94 12.97 29.44 -12.68
N LYS A 95 12.56 30.48 -11.94
CA LYS A 95 11.31 30.42 -11.17
C LYS A 95 10.22 30.15 -12.19
N LYS A 96 9.86 28.89 -12.37
CA LYS A 96 8.71 28.48 -13.18
C LYS A 96 7.54 29.36 -12.72
N GLY A 97 6.78 29.92 -13.67
CA GLY A 97 5.54 30.62 -13.36
C GLY A 97 4.59 29.63 -12.70
N ASN A 98 4.74 29.45 -11.40
CA ASN A 98 3.94 28.54 -10.61
C ASN A 98 2.60 29.24 -10.43
N ASP A 99 1.53 28.58 -10.86
CA ASP A 99 0.19 29.06 -10.61
C ASP A 99 0.04 29.28 -9.09
N PRO A 100 -0.37 30.49 -8.67
CA PRO A 100 -0.36 30.88 -7.27
C PRO A 100 -1.23 29.98 -6.40
N ARG A 101 -2.22 29.30 -6.97
CA ARG A 101 -3.03 28.30 -6.26
C ARG A 101 -2.20 27.15 -5.69
N PHE A 102 -1.02 26.91 -6.24
CA PHE A 102 -0.09 25.87 -5.81
C PHE A 102 1.14 26.42 -5.08
N ASN A 103 1.13 27.71 -4.70
CA ASN A 103 2.16 28.24 -3.82
C ASN A 103 1.91 27.75 -2.38
N ASP A 104 2.97 27.39 -1.68
CA ASP A 104 2.89 26.94 -0.27
C ASP A 104 2.23 27.98 0.66
N SER A 105 2.27 29.27 0.26
CA SER A 105 1.61 30.38 0.97
C SER A 105 0.08 30.32 0.95
N CYS A 106 -0.56 29.58 0.04
CA CYS A 106 -2.02 29.46 -0.03
C CYS A 106 -2.61 28.56 1.07
N GLY A 107 -1.77 27.98 1.93
CA GLY A 107 -2.21 27.20 3.08
C GLY A 107 -2.53 25.75 2.76
N LYS A 108 -3.10 25.04 3.74
CA LYS A 108 -3.41 23.60 3.64
C LYS A 108 -4.86 23.40 3.22
N LEU A 109 -5.11 22.44 2.32
CA LEU A 109 -6.46 22.07 1.91
C LEU A 109 -7.31 21.65 3.12
N ASN A 110 -8.43 22.36 3.35
CA ASN A 110 -9.45 21.94 4.30
C ASN A 110 -10.27 20.81 3.67
N THR A 111 -9.91 19.56 3.98
CA THR A 111 -10.55 18.36 3.46
C THR A 111 -12.03 18.32 3.80
N ASP A 112 -12.40 18.72 5.02
CA ASP A 112 -13.77 18.61 5.51
C ASP A 112 -14.69 19.60 4.80
N LEU A 113 -14.23 20.84 4.61
CA LEU A 113 -14.97 21.84 3.84
C LEU A 113 -15.11 21.42 2.39
N PHE A 114 -14.03 20.93 1.78
CA PHE A 114 -14.03 20.44 0.40
C PHE A 114 -15.01 19.27 0.20
N HIS A 115 -15.02 18.31 1.11
CA HIS A 115 -15.96 17.19 1.04
C HIS A 115 -17.41 17.65 1.14
N LYS A 116 -17.71 18.66 1.97
CA LYS A 116 -19.06 19.23 2.08
C LYS A 116 -19.47 20.01 0.84
N SER A 117 -18.61 20.88 0.31
CA SER A 117 -18.93 21.71 -0.85
C SER A 117 -19.00 20.93 -2.15
N TYR A 118 -18.21 19.86 -2.29
CA TYR A 118 -18.13 19.06 -3.51
C TYR A 118 -18.68 17.63 -3.34
N ASN A 119 -19.60 17.41 -2.40
CA ASN A 119 -20.22 16.10 -2.16
C ASN A 119 -20.90 15.52 -3.42
N PHE A 120 -21.48 16.38 -4.26
CA PHE A 120 -22.13 15.99 -5.50
C PHE A 120 -21.20 15.23 -6.47
N LEU A 121 -19.88 15.46 -6.41
CA LEU A 121 -18.91 14.70 -7.22
C LEU A 121 -18.86 13.23 -6.79
N ASP A 122 -19.01 12.95 -5.50
CA ASP A 122 -19.11 11.57 -5.00
C ASP A 122 -20.42 10.91 -5.44
N GLU A 123 -21.52 11.65 -5.46
CA GLU A 123 -22.80 11.16 -5.99
C GLU A 123 -22.73 10.87 -7.49
N MET A 124 -22.13 11.75 -8.28
CA MET A 124 -21.91 11.55 -9.72
C MET A 124 -21.06 10.31 -9.98
N ARG A 125 -19.93 10.15 -9.26
CA ARG A 125 -19.10 8.94 -9.35
C ARG A 125 -19.87 7.68 -9.00
N GLN A 126 -20.72 7.71 -7.96
CA GLN A 126 -21.54 6.56 -7.58
C GLN A 126 -22.57 6.22 -8.66
N LYS A 127 -23.20 7.23 -9.27
CA LYS A 127 -24.11 7.04 -10.41
C LYS A 127 -23.40 6.39 -11.59
N GLU A 128 -22.24 6.91 -12.00
CA GLU A 128 -21.42 6.34 -13.07
C GLU A 128 -21.01 4.89 -12.77
N PHE A 129 -20.56 4.62 -11.55
CA PHE A 129 -20.20 3.29 -11.10
C PHE A 129 -21.37 2.31 -11.22
N ASN A 130 -22.56 2.71 -10.78
CA ASN A 130 -23.76 1.89 -10.83
C ASN A 130 -24.23 1.66 -12.28
N GLN A 131 -24.15 2.68 -13.14
CA GLN A 131 -24.48 2.54 -14.56
C GLN A 131 -23.59 1.50 -15.24
N ILE A 132 -22.27 1.62 -15.09
CA ILE A 132 -21.29 0.68 -15.66
C ILE A 132 -21.48 -0.73 -15.07
N LYS A 133 -21.74 -0.82 -13.77
CA LYS A 133 -22.03 -2.11 -13.13
C LYS A 133 -23.26 -2.77 -13.74
N ASN A 134 -24.34 -2.02 -13.89
CA ASN A 134 -25.60 -2.52 -14.43
C ASN A 134 -25.44 -2.98 -15.89
N THR A 135 -24.74 -2.21 -16.73
CA THR A 135 -24.48 -2.61 -18.13
C THR A 135 -23.67 -3.89 -18.20
N LEU A 136 -22.62 -4.03 -17.38
CA LEU A 136 -21.81 -5.25 -17.31
C LEU A 136 -22.61 -6.45 -16.77
N ASP A 137 -23.49 -6.25 -15.79
CA ASP A 137 -24.31 -7.33 -15.24
C ASP A 137 -25.39 -7.78 -16.24
N LEU A 138 -26.01 -6.85 -16.97
CA LEU A 138 -26.90 -7.17 -18.08
C LEU A 138 -26.17 -7.93 -19.19
N TYR A 139 -24.96 -7.50 -19.55
CA TYR A 139 -24.13 -8.22 -20.53
C TYR A 139 -23.84 -9.65 -20.09
N LYS A 140 -23.45 -9.88 -18.82
CA LYS A 140 -23.23 -11.23 -18.29
C LYS A 140 -24.49 -12.11 -18.33
N ILE A 141 -25.66 -11.53 -18.06
CA ILE A 141 -26.93 -12.26 -18.13
C ILE A 141 -27.25 -12.59 -19.59
N MET A 142 -27.05 -11.64 -20.50
CA MET A 142 -27.24 -11.82 -21.94
C MET A 142 -26.37 -12.96 -22.46
N THR A 143 -25.06 -12.97 -22.20
CA THR A 143 -24.16 -14.03 -22.68
C THR A 143 -24.60 -15.41 -22.17
N LYS A 144 -24.84 -15.54 -20.86
CA LYS A 144 -25.31 -16.79 -20.24
C LYS A 144 -26.65 -17.27 -20.80
N SER A 145 -27.59 -16.36 -21.02
CA SER A 145 -28.91 -16.73 -21.54
C SER A 145 -28.90 -17.12 -23.02
N LYS A 146 -27.95 -16.60 -23.81
CA LYS A 146 -27.69 -17.06 -25.18
C LYS A 146 -27.11 -18.47 -25.19
N GLU A 147 -26.12 -18.73 -24.32
CA GLU A 147 -25.54 -20.07 -24.13
C GLU A 147 -26.62 -21.10 -23.74
N LEU A 148 -27.59 -20.69 -22.92
CA LEU A 148 -28.70 -21.54 -22.47
C LEU A 148 -29.92 -21.57 -23.42
N GLY A 149 -29.90 -20.84 -24.54
CA GLY A 149 -31.03 -20.78 -25.49
C GLY A 149 -32.30 -20.04 -24.99
N THR A 150 -32.27 -19.41 -23.82
CA THR A 150 -33.44 -18.73 -23.21
C THR A 150 -33.51 -17.23 -23.50
N TRP A 151 -32.60 -16.72 -24.33
CA TRP A 151 -32.47 -15.30 -24.67
C TRP A 151 -33.79 -14.63 -25.10
N ASN A 152 -34.62 -15.31 -25.89
CA ASN A 152 -35.89 -14.77 -26.38
C ASN A 152 -36.89 -14.40 -25.28
N LYS A 153 -36.81 -15.05 -24.11
CA LYS A 153 -37.61 -14.72 -22.93
C LYS A 153 -37.01 -13.55 -22.16
N VAL A 154 -35.69 -13.58 -21.95
CA VAL A 154 -34.95 -12.56 -21.18
C VAL A 154 -34.98 -11.20 -21.86
N LYS A 155 -34.81 -11.15 -23.20
CA LYS A 155 -34.79 -9.91 -23.99
C LYS A 155 -36.09 -9.09 -23.90
N LYS A 156 -37.22 -9.74 -23.57
CA LYS A 156 -38.54 -9.07 -23.45
C LYS A 156 -38.69 -8.30 -22.13
N SER A 157 -37.79 -8.51 -21.16
CA SER A 157 -37.77 -7.78 -19.89
C SER A 157 -37.52 -6.29 -20.11
N SER A 158 -38.21 -5.43 -19.35
CA SER A 158 -38.03 -3.97 -19.40
C SER A 158 -36.58 -3.54 -19.17
N LYS A 159 -35.84 -4.28 -18.34
CA LYS A 159 -34.43 -4.02 -18.03
C LYS A 159 -33.52 -4.11 -19.26
N PHE A 160 -33.83 -5.01 -20.19
CA PHE A 160 -33.07 -5.18 -21.43
C PHE A 160 -33.58 -4.29 -22.55
N LYS A 161 -34.90 -4.05 -22.62
CA LYS A 161 -35.52 -3.17 -23.61
C LYS A 161 -34.99 -1.73 -23.54
N ASN A 162 -34.77 -1.23 -22.32
CA ASN A 162 -34.32 0.14 -22.09
C ASN A 162 -32.78 0.25 -22.09
N SER A 163 -32.06 -0.76 -22.56
CA SER A 163 -30.59 -0.81 -22.49
C SER A 163 -29.97 -1.15 -23.83
N ASP A 164 -28.87 -0.49 -24.18
CA ASP A 164 -28.18 -0.67 -25.47
C ASP A 164 -27.16 -1.81 -25.46
N VAL A 165 -27.26 -2.73 -24.49
CA VAL A 165 -26.28 -3.81 -24.26
C VAL A 165 -26.13 -4.73 -25.48
N ASN A 166 -27.19 -4.86 -26.29
CA ASN A 166 -27.17 -5.67 -27.51
C ASN A 166 -26.30 -5.10 -28.63
N HIS A 167 -26.10 -3.77 -28.64
CA HIS A 167 -25.36 -3.05 -29.67
C HIS A 167 -23.90 -2.82 -29.29
N LEU A 168 -23.50 -3.22 -28.08
CA LEU A 168 -22.15 -2.99 -27.61
C LEU A 168 -21.17 -3.99 -28.22
N THR A 169 -20.08 -3.46 -28.80
CA THR A 169 -19.00 -4.29 -29.33
C THR A 169 -18.18 -4.92 -28.19
N GLN A 170 -17.42 -5.96 -28.50
CA GLN A 170 -16.59 -6.62 -27.50
C GLN A 170 -15.53 -5.67 -26.90
N ASP A 171 -14.91 -4.84 -27.74
CA ASP A 171 -13.93 -3.83 -27.32
C ASP A 171 -14.53 -2.82 -26.34
N GLN A 172 -15.74 -2.32 -26.64
CA GLN A 172 -16.48 -1.42 -25.76
C GLN A 172 -16.82 -2.08 -24.41
N ILE A 173 -17.16 -3.38 -24.42
CA ILE A 173 -17.39 -4.14 -23.19
C ILE A 173 -16.10 -4.26 -22.37
N ASP A 174 -14.96 -4.49 -23.01
CA ASP A 174 -13.68 -4.63 -22.33
C ASP A 174 -13.20 -3.28 -21.76
N ASP A 175 -13.42 -2.18 -22.48
CA ASP A 175 -13.24 -0.82 -21.96
C ASP A 175 -14.12 -0.55 -20.74
N LEU A 176 -15.39 -0.97 -20.77
CA LEU A 176 -16.29 -0.85 -19.61
C LEU A 176 -15.79 -1.68 -18.42
N LYS A 177 -15.26 -2.89 -18.64
CA LYS A 177 -14.66 -3.71 -17.58
C LYS A 177 -13.44 -3.02 -16.99
N LEU A 178 -12.56 -2.47 -17.83
CA LEU A 178 -11.37 -1.74 -17.40
C LEU A 178 -11.76 -0.50 -16.58
N LYS A 179 -12.72 0.29 -17.07
CA LYS A 179 -13.25 1.46 -16.38
C LYS A 179 -13.88 1.08 -15.04
N TYR A 180 -14.66 0.00 -15.00
CA TYR A 180 -15.23 -0.53 -13.76
C TYR A 180 -14.15 -0.90 -12.74
N GLN A 181 -13.11 -1.62 -13.16
CA GLN A 181 -12.00 -2.00 -12.28
C GLN A 181 -11.27 -0.77 -11.72
N LYS A 182 -11.03 0.25 -12.55
CA LYS A 182 -10.44 1.52 -12.13
C LYS A 182 -11.31 2.23 -11.08
N LEU A 183 -12.63 2.28 -11.28
CA LEU A 183 -13.55 2.88 -10.32
C LEU A 183 -13.60 2.11 -9.00
N VAL A 184 -13.53 0.77 -9.03
CA VAL A 184 -13.45 -0.05 -7.81
C VAL A 184 -12.17 0.28 -7.03
N SER A 185 -11.01 0.32 -7.69
CA SER A 185 -9.74 0.61 -7.02
C SER A 185 -9.68 2.03 -6.46
N GLU A 186 -10.19 3.02 -7.20
CA GLU A 186 -10.31 4.40 -6.73
C GLU A 186 -11.22 4.50 -5.50
N LYS A 187 -12.39 3.85 -5.53
CA LYS A 187 -13.34 3.82 -4.40
C LYS A 187 -12.69 3.23 -3.16
N ASP A 188 -11.98 2.11 -3.30
CA ASP A 188 -11.27 1.47 -2.19
C ASP A 188 -10.14 2.35 -1.66
N HIS A 189 -9.39 3.01 -2.55
CA HIS A 189 -8.34 3.95 -2.17
C HIS A 189 -8.89 5.12 -1.34
N ARG A 190 -9.95 5.79 -1.82
CA ARG A 190 -10.63 6.88 -1.10
C ARG A 190 -11.13 6.43 0.27
N LYS A 191 -11.75 5.25 0.35
CA LYS A 191 -12.21 4.67 1.62
C LYS A 191 -11.04 4.46 2.59
N ASN A 192 -9.91 3.96 2.12
CA ASN A 192 -8.72 3.77 2.95
C ASN A 192 -8.14 5.11 3.46
N LEU A 193 -8.12 6.15 2.61
CA LEU A 193 -7.70 7.49 3.00
C LEU A 193 -8.62 8.07 4.08
N TYR A 194 -9.93 7.92 3.90
CA TYR A 194 -10.93 8.37 4.86
C TYR A 194 -10.77 7.67 6.22
N LEU A 195 -10.66 6.34 6.23
CA LEU A 195 -10.43 5.56 7.45
C LEU A 195 -9.15 6.00 8.17
N ARG A 196 -8.08 6.28 7.43
CA ARG A 196 -6.84 6.78 8.00
C ARG A 196 -7.01 8.15 8.65
N GLN A 197 -7.67 9.08 7.96
CA GLN A 197 -7.94 10.41 8.51
C GLN A 197 -8.84 10.33 9.75
N GLN A 198 -9.86 9.47 9.72
CA GLN A 198 -10.75 9.22 10.85
C GLN A 198 -9.98 8.67 12.05
N ALA A 199 -9.15 7.64 11.88
CA ALA A 199 -8.33 7.07 12.96
C ALA A 199 -7.40 8.12 13.59
N ILE A 200 -6.75 8.94 12.76
CA ILE A 200 -5.88 10.04 13.25
C ILE A 200 -6.69 11.09 13.99
N SER A 201 -7.85 11.50 13.47
CA SER A 201 -8.72 12.50 14.08
C SER A 201 -9.26 12.03 15.43
N GLN A 202 -9.76 10.80 15.51
CA GLN A 202 -10.23 10.19 16.76
C GLN A 202 -9.11 10.13 17.81
N HIS A 203 -7.91 9.71 17.41
CA HIS A 203 -6.77 9.70 18.32
C HIS A 203 -6.41 11.10 18.81
N ARG A 204 -6.35 12.10 17.92
CA ARG A 204 -6.05 13.49 18.31
C ARG A 204 -7.05 14.03 19.33
N LYS A 205 -8.34 13.74 19.15
CA LYS A 205 -9.40 14.11 20.12
C LYS A 205 -9.18 13.46 21.48
N GLN A 206 -8.87 12.17 21.51
CA GLN A 206 -8.58 11.44 22.76
C GLN A 206 -7.34 11.99 23.46
N GLU A 207 -6.28 12.30 22.71
CA GLU A 207 -5.06 12.88 23.27
C GLU A 207 -5.30 14.28 23.80
N GLN A 208 -6.09 15.10 23.11
CA GLN A 208 -6.47 16.42 23.61
C GLN A 208 -7.13 16.33 24.99
N ALA A 209 -8.09 15.43 25.18
CA ALA A 209 -8.72 15.21 26.49
C ALA A 209 -7.72 14.74 27.56
N LYS A 210 -6.71 13.93 27.20
CA LYS A 210 -5.65 13.52 28.12
C LYS A 210 -4.72 14.68 28.48
N ILE A 211 -4.41 15.54 27.52
CA ILE A 211 -3.59 16.74 27.73
C ILE A 211 -4.31 17.73 28.65
N GLU A 212 -5.62 17.91 28.46
CA GLU A 212 -6.47 18.71 29.35
C GLU A 212 -6.44 18.15 30.80
N SER A 213 -6.34 16.82 30.96
CA SER A 213 -6.11 16.19 32.27
C SER A 213 -4.66 16.28 32.80
N GLY A 214 -3.76 17.00 32.12
CA GLY A 214 -2.36 17.22 32.50
C GLY A 214 -1.37 16.16 32.02
N LYS A 215 -1.77 15.20 31.19
CA LYS A 215 -0.86 14.19 30.64
C LYS A 215 -0.04 14.76 29.48
N LYS A 216 1.14 14.19 29.24
CA LYS A 216 1.99 14.58 28.11
C LYS A 216 1.36 14.12 26.78
N PRO A 217 1.46 14.94 25.70
CA PRO A 217 0.92 14.58 24.39
C PRO A 217 1.61 13.33 23.83
N PHE A 218 0.84 12.37 23.34
CA PHE A 218 1.35 11.19 22.65
C PHE A 218 0.91 11.17 21.18
N PHE A 219 1.81 10.76 20.27
CA PHE A 219 1.52 10.64 18.85
C PHE A 219 1.66 9.19 18.41
N LEU A 220 0.63 8.65 17.74
CA LEU A 220 0.68 7.28 17.22
C LEU A 220 1.79 7.11 16.19
N LYS A 221 2.48 5.98 16.27
CA LYS A 221 3.36 5.54 15.20
C LYS A 221 2.53 5.05 14.01
N GLN A 222 3.13 5.07 12.83
CA GLN A 222 2.46 4.59 11.61
C GLN A 222 1.96 3.15 11.72
N LYS A 223 2.68 2.29 12.44
CA LYS A 223 2.27 0.90 12.69
C LYS A 223 0.96 0.84 13.48
N ASP A 224 0.82 1.65 14.53
CA ASP A 224 -0.36 1.65 15.40
C ASP A 224 -1.58 2.21 14.66
N ILE A 225 -1.37 3.23 13.82
CA ILE A 225 -2.41 3.74 12.90
C ILE A 225 -2.88 2.62 11.96
N ASN A 226 -1.95 1.88 11.36
CA ASN A 226 -2.29 0.78 10.46
C ASN A 226 -3.03 -0.35 11.18
N MET A 227 -2.65 -0.66 12.43
CA MET A 227 -3.34 -1.65 13.26
C MET A 227 -4.77 -1.22 13.59
N SER A 228 -5.00 0.04 13.96
CA SER A 228 -6.34 0.60 14.18
C SER A 228 -7.20 0.48 12.92
N ILE A 229 -6.67 0.89 11.76
CA ILE A 229 -7.37 0.79 10.47
C ILE A 229 -7.69 -0.68 10.12
N GLN A 230 -6.76 -1.61 10.38
CA GLN A 230 -7.01 -3.04 10.15
C GLN A 230 -8.12 -3.55 11.06
N HIS A 231 -8.09 -3.21 12.35
CA HIS A 231 -9.14 -3.58 13.30
C HIS A 231 -10.50 -3.06 12.85
N ASP A 232 -10.60 -1.80 12.44
CA ASP A 232 -11.85 -1.19 11.94
C ASP A 232 -12.35 -1.86 10.66
N LYS A 233 -11.44 -2.31 9.78
CA LYS A 233 -11.81 -3.09 8.60
C LYS A 233 -12.42 -4.42 9.04
N TYR A 234 -11.74 -5.22 9.85
CA TYR A 234 -12.23 -6.53 10.27
C TYR A 234 -13.53 -6.46 11.08
N LYS A 235 -13.68 -5.44 11.94
CA LYS A 235 -14.89 -5.22 12.74
C LYS A 235 -16.15 -5.07 11.88
N ASN A 236 -16.01 -4.46 10.71
CA ASN A 236 -17.11 -4.22 9.78
C ASN A 236 -17.37 -5.39 8.79
N LEU A 237 -16.67 -6.53 8.93
CA LEU A 237 -16.84 -7.68 8.06
C LEU A 237 -17.70 -8.79 8.71
N ASN A 238 -18.48 -9.49 7.90
CA ASN A 238 -19.27 -10.65 8.33
C ASN A 238 -18.38 -11.88 8.52
N LYS A 239 -18.78 -12.83 9.38
CA LYS A 239 -18.04 -14.08 9.65
C LYS A 239 -17.62 -14.83 8.37
N LYS A 240 -18.52 -14.94 7.39
CA LYS A 240 -18.23 -15.56 6.09
C LYS A 240 -17.14 -14.81 5.31
N GLN A 241 -17.16 -13.47 5.35
CA GLN A 241 -16.16 -12.65 4.67
C GLN A 241 -14.79 -12.78 5.35
N ILE A 242 -14.77 -12.81 6.68
CA ILE A 242 -13.55 -13.04 7.49
C ILE A 242 -12.93 -14.40 7.13
N SER A 243 -13.72 -15.48 7.17
CA SER A 243 -13.26 -16.83 6.79
C SER A 243 -12.70 -16.88 5.35
N MET A 244 -13.36 -16.22 4.40
CA MET A 244 -12.86 -16.11 3.03
C MET A 244 -11.54 -15.33 2.93
N LEU A 245 -11.33 -14.29 3.75
CA LEU A 245 -10.07 -13.56 3.80
C LEU A 245 -8.95 -14.40 4.42
N GLU A 246 -9.23 -15.09 5.53
CA GLU A 246 -8.29 -16.01 6.17
C GLU A 246 -7.87 -17.12 5.22
N GLN A 247 -8.81 -17.73 4.49
CA GLN A 247 -8.50 -18.74 3.48
C GLN A 247 -7.58 -18.17 2.38
N LYS A 248 -7.82 -16.93 1.92
CA LYS A 248 -6.95 -16.26 0.94
C LYS A 248 -5.56 -15.97 1.49
N ILE A 249 -5.46 -15.53 2.74
CA ILE A 249 -4.20 -15.27 3.43
C ILE A 249 -3.41 -16.58 3.57
N ASN A 250 -4.08 -17.65 4.02
CA ASN A 250 -3.48 -18.98 4.17
C ASN A 250 -2.98 -19.52 2.84
N ARG A 251 -3.76 -19.41 1.75
CA ARG A 251 -3.30 -19.79 0.39
C ARG A 251 -2.03 -19.04 -0.03
N LYS A 252 -1.97 -17.72 0.23
CA LYS A 252 -0.79 -16.89 -0.09
C LYS A 252 0.43 -17.26 0.77
N ASN A 253 0.22 -17.65 2.02
CA ASN A 253 1.30 -18.06 2.93
C ASN A 253 1.81 -19.46 2.56
N VAL A 254 0.92 -20.39 2.22
CA VAL A 254 1.27 -21.72 1.69
C VAL A 254 2.04 -21.60 0.37
N SER A 255 1.64 -20.71 -0.55
CA SER A 255 2.41 -20.49 -1.79
C SER A 255 3.81 -19.91 -1.57
N LYS A 256 4.04 -19.22 -0.45
CA LYS A 256 5.38 -18.71 -0.06
C LYS A 256 6.22 -19.78 0.62
N PHE A 257 5.59 -20.80 1.18
CA PHE A 257 6.26 -21.97 1.75
C PHE A 257 6.63 -22.93 0.60
N LYS A 258 7.89 -22.86 0.13
CA LYS A 258 8.46 -23.94 -0.69
C LYS A 258 8.99 -25.00 0.27
N PRO A 259 8.44 -26.23 0.28
CA PRO A 259 9.04 -27.30 1.07
C PRO A 259 10.50 -27.50 0.61
N PRO A 260 11.42 -27.89 1.53
CA PRO A 260 12.78 -28.21 1.14
C PRO A 260 12.75 -29.30 0.07
N ALA A 261 13.47 -29.09 -1.03
CA ALA A 261 13.58 -30.08 -2.09
C ALA A 261 14.20 -31.34 -1.50
N SER A 262 13.38 -32.38 -1.30
CA SER A 262 13.86 -33.70 -0.93
C SER A 262 14.92 -34.09 -1.96
N HIS A 263 16.17 -34.30 -1.52
CA HIS A 263 17.23 -34.76 -2.38
C HIS A 263 16.72 -35.96 -3.17
N ARG A 264 16.69 -35.84 -4.51
CA ARG A 264 16.44 -36.99 -5.38
C ARG A 264 17.52 -37.98 -5.03
N LYS A 265 17.14 -39.10 -4.41
CA LYS A 265 18.04 -40.23 -4.24
C LYS A 265 18.48 -40.64 -5.65
N ILE A 266 19.80 -40.57 -5.86
CA ILE A 266 20.50 -40.99 -7.08
C ILE A 266 20.34 -42.51 -7.20
#